data_AF-A0A353D1M4-F1
#
_entry.id   AF-A0A353D1M4-F1
#
_cell.length_a   1.000
_cell.length_b   1.000
_cell.length_c   1.000
_cell.angle_alpha   90.00
_cell.angle_beta   90.00
_cell.angle_gamma   90.00
#
_symmetry.space_group_name_H-M   'P 1'
#
loop_
_entity.id
_entity.type
_entity.pdbx_description
1 polymer ?
#
loop_
_entity_poly.entity_id
_entity_poly.type
_entity_poly.pdbx_seq_one_letter_code
_entity_poly.pdbx_strand_id
1 'polypeptide(L)'
;PITYDLVSLLKDCYIEWPAALVEEWVLGYHKLALQSGLLGNENEQQFLRWFHRMGIQRHLKVAGIFARLYYRDGKDGYLNDIPLTMRYLRQALENDPELSELSDFVNELPCMQ
;
A
#
# COMPACT_ATOMS: atom_id res chain seq x y z
N PRO A 1 -7.55 -2.19 10.89
CA PRO A 1 -8.01 -3.44 10.24
C PRO A 1 -6.88 -4.48 10.22
N ILE A 2 -7.19 -5.76 10.03
CA ILE A 2 -6.24 -6.88 10.22
C ILE A 2 -5.00 -6.84 9.30
N THR A 3 -5.10 -6.15 8.16
CA THR A 3 -3.99 -6.00 7.19
C THR A 3 -3.13 -4.75 7.42
N TYR A 4 -3.49 -3.86 8.36
CA TYR A 4 -2.81 -2.56 8.51
C TYR A 4 -1.33 -2.71 8.85
N ASP A 5 -1.02 -3.50 9.88
CA ASP A 5 0.37 -3.71 10.32
C ASP A 5 1.18 -4.45 9.25
N LEU A 6 0.57 -5.44 8.59
CA LEU A 6 1.19 -6.18 7.49
C LEU A 6 1.56 -5.26 6.32
N VAL A 7 0.65 -4.37 5.89
CA VAL A 7 0.94 -3.35 4.86
C VAL A 7 2.03 -2.41 5.35
N SER A 8 1.99 -1.97 6.61
CA SER A 8 3.01 -1.07 7.15
C SER A 8 4.41 -1.65 7.13
N LEU A 9 4.52 -2.97 7.29
CA LEU A 9 5.78 -3.70 7.28
C LEU A 9 6.27 -4.01 5.85
N LEU A 10 5.37 -4.50 4.99
CA LEU A 10 5.74 -5.04 3.67
C LEU A 10 5.69 -3.98 2.55
N LYS A 11 5.02 -2.86 2.78
CA LYS A 11 4.93 -1.71 1.86
C LYS A 11 5.38 -0.44 2.57
N ASP A 12 6.47 -0.56 3.32
CA ASP A 12 7.13 0.59 3.94
C ASP A 12 7.70 1.52 2.85
N CYS A 13 7.57 2.84 3.04
CA CYS A 13 7.94 3.84 2.03
C CYS A 13 9.46 4.02 1.83
N TYR A 14 10.30 3.30 2.59
CA TYR A 14 11.76 3.38 2.52
C TYR A 14 12.43 2.12 1.94
N ILE A 15 11.70 1.01 1.80
CA ILE A 15 12.25 -0.27 1.32
C ILE A 15 11.34 -0.88 0.26
N GLU A 16 11.94 -1.29 -0.86
CA GLU A 16 11.26 -2.02 -1.93
C GLU A 16 11.66 -3.50 -1.93
N TRP A 17 10.67 -4.36 -1.67
CA TRP A 17 10.83 -5.82 -1.69
C TRP A 17 10.43 -6.41 -3.04
N PRO A 18 11.03 -7.55 -3.46
CA PRO A 18 10.54 -8.30 -4.61
C PRO A 18 9.08 -8.68 -4.47
N ALA A 19 8.26 -8.43 -5.50
CA ALA A 19 6.81 -8.63 -5.45
C ALA A 19 6.41 -10.07 -5.05
N ALA A 20 7.12 -11.07 -5.59
CA ALA A 20 6.87 -12.48 -5.27
C ALA A 20 7.05 -12.80 -3.77
N LEU A 21 8.06 -12.20 -3.12
CA LEU A 21 8.28 -12.39 -1.68
C LEU A 21 7.19 -11.71 -0.85
N VAL A 22 6.73 -10.53 -1.27
CA VAL A 22 5.62 -9.84 -0.60
C VAL A 22 4.36 -10.69 -0.65
N GLU A 23 4.03 -11.25 -1.82
CA GLU A 23 2.85 -12.12 -1.97
C GLU A 23 2.98 -13.38 -1.11
N GLU A 24 4.14 -14.04 -1.12
CA GLU A 24 4.42 -15.20 -0.27
C GLU A 24 4.21 -14.89 1.22
N TRP A 25 4.74 -13.77 1.70
CA TRP A 25 4.60 -13.38 3.11
C TRP A 25 3.17 -12.97 3.47
N VAL A 26 2.43 -12.34 2.55
CA VAL A 26 1.02 -11.99 2.78
C VAL A 26 0.18 -13.25 2.92
N LEU A 27 0.36 -14.24 2.05
CA LEU A 27 -0.35 -15.52 2.13
C LEU A 27 0.11 -16.36 3.33
N GLY A 28 1.39 -16.30 3.69
CA GLY A 28 1.91 -16.89 4.92
C GLY A 28 1.23 -16.32 6.17
N TYR A 29 1.10 -15.00 6.25
CA TYR A 29 0.37 -14.34 7.34
C TYR A 29 -1.12 -14.71 7.34
N HIS A 30 -1.77 -14.75 6.17
CA HIS A 30 -3.18 -15.17 6.04
C HIS A 30 -3.41 -16.56 6.64
N LYS A 31 -2.54 -17.52 6.33
CA LYS A 31 -2.58 -18.88 6.90
C LYS A 31 -2.43 -18.87 8.42
N LEU A 32 -1.48 -18.10 8.96
CA LEU A 32 -1.28 -17.97 10.41
C LEU A 32 -2.48 -17.30 11.09
N ALA A 33 -3.09 -16.30 10.45
CA ALA A 33 -4.26 -15.60 10.96
C ALA A 33 -5.50 -16.50 11.01
N LEU A 34 -5.69 -17.38 10.02
CA LEU A 34 -6.72 -18.43 10.05
C LEU A 34 -6.45 -19.44 11.17
N GLN A 35 -5.21 -19.94 11.29
CA GLN A 35 -4.84 -20.93 12.31
C GLN A 35 -4.97 -20.40 13.75
N SER A 36 -4.76 -19.09 13.94
CA SER A 36 -4.89 -18.42 15.24
C SER A 36 -6.31 -17.96 15.56
N GLY A 37 -7.28 -18.14 14.65
CA GLY A 37 -8.66 -17.69 14.82
C GLY A 37 -8.85 -16.17 14.74
N LEU A 38 -7.84 -15.43 14.25
CA LEU A 38 -7.96 -14.00 13.96
C LEU A 38 -8.81 -13.73 12.72
N LEU A 39 -8.84 -14.69 11.79
CA LEU A 39 -9.72 -14.74 10.64
C LEU A 39 -10.72 -15.88 10.78
N GLY A 40 -11.88 -15.74 10.14
CA GLY A 40 -12.90 -16.77 10.11
C GLY A 40 -12.63 -17.78 9.01
N ASN A 41 -13.12 -17.47 7.81
CA ASN A 41 -13.05 -18.35 6.63
C ASN A 41 -12.75 -17.60 5.34
N GLU A 42 -12.23 -16.37 5.45
CA GLU A 42 -11.91 -15.55 4.29
C GLU A 42 -10.84 -16.23 3.44
N ASN A 43 -11.10 -16.33 2.14
CA ASN A 43 -10.16 -16.93 1.20
C ASN A 43 -8.98 -15.99 0.90
N GLU A 44 -7.96 -16.54 0.25
CA GLU A 44 -6.73 -15.83 -0.11
C GLU A 44 -7.02 -14.60 -0.99
N GLN A 45 -7.93 -14.71 -1.97
CA GLN A 45 -8.25 -13.59 -2.86
C GLN A 45 -8.89 -12.42 -2.10
N GLN A 46 -9.77 -12.70 -1.14
CA GLN A 46 -10.39 -11.69 -0.29
C GLN A 46 -9.36 -11.01 0.60
N PHE A 47 -8.44 -11.79 1.17
CA PHE A 47 -7.37 -11.26 2.03
C PHE A 47 -6.38 -10.39 1.25
N LEU A 48 -5.96 -10.83 0.06
CA LEU A 48 -5.12 -10.03 -0.86
C LEU A 48 -5.81 -8.72 -1.23
N ARG A 49 -7.11 -8.74 -1.55
CA ARG A 49 -7.88 -7.52 -1.81
C ARG A 49 -7.86 -6.56 -0.64
N TRP A 50 -8.01 -7.06 0.60
CA TRP A 50 -7.90 -6.23 1.80
C TRP A 50 -6.50 -5.66 2.00
N PHE A 51 -5.46 -6.43 1.67
CA PHE A 51 -4.08 -5.97 1.72
C PHE A 51 -3.85 -4.83 0.71
N HIS A 52 -4.27 -4.98 -0.54
CA HIS A 52 -4.15 -3.95 -1.57
C HIS A 52 -4.94 -2.69 -1.22
N ARG A 53 -6.21 -2.81 -0.83
CA ARG A 53 -7.04 -1.66 -0.42
C ARG A 53 -6.48 -0.93 0.78
N MET A 54 -5.92 -1.66 1.74
CA MET A 54 -5.23 -1.06 2.87
C MET A 54 -3.96 -0.32 2.43
N GLY A 55 -3.22 -0.89 1.47
CA GLY A 55 -2.13 -0.22 0.75
C GLY A 55 -2.59 1.10 0.13
N ILE A 56 -3.66 1.11 -0.66
CA ILE A 56 -4.20 2.33 -1.29
C ILE A 56 -4.49 3.40 -0.23
N GLN A 57 -5.24 3.05 0.81
CA GLN A 57 -5.60 3.99 1.88
C GLN A 57 -4.36 4.55 2.58
N ARG A 58 -3.39 3.69 2.92
CA ARG A 58 -2.18 4.08 3.63
C ARG A 58 -1.29 5.00 2.78
N HIS A 59 -1.01 4.63 1.53
CA HIS A 59 -0.10 5.40 0.67
C HIS A 59 -0.70 6.74 0.27
N LEU A 60 -2.02 6.84 0.05
CA LEU A 60 -2.69 8.14 -0.12
C LEU A 60 -2.51 9.03 1.10
N LYS A 61 -2.70 8.49 2.31
CA LYS A 61 -2.48 9.22 3.55
C LYS A 61 -1.03 9.68 3.69
N VAL A 62 -0.06 8.80 3.40
CA VAL A 62 1.36 9.11 3.49
C VAL A 62 1.75 10.19 2.48
N ALA A 63 1.31 10.09 1.22
CA ALA A 63 1.56 11.12 0.21
C ALA A 63 1.06 12.50 0.66
N GLY A 64 -0.15 12.56 1.25
CA GLY A 64 -0.67 13.81 1.84
C GLY A 64 0.14 14.31 3.03
N ILE A 65 0.65 13.41 3.89
CA ILE A 65 1.51 13.77 5.01
C ILE A 65 2.84 14.35 4.50
N PHE A 66 3.49 13.71 3.53
CA PHE A 66 4.74 14.18 2.94
C PHE A 66 4.56 15.55 2.25
N ALA A 67 3.50 15.71 1.46
CA ALA A 67 3.16 17.00 0.86
C ALA A 67 2.99 18.09 1.94
N ARG A 68 2.25 17.81 3.02
CA ARG A 68 2.07 18.76 4.12
C ARG A 68 3.40 19.08 4.82
N LEU A 69 4.24 18.09 5.09
CA LEU A 69 5.55 18.28 5.73
C LEU A 69 6.45 19.19 4.90
N TYR A 70 6.41 19.05 3.58
CA TYR A 70 7.13 19.94 2.67
C TYR A 70 6.54 21.35 2.65
N TYR A 71 5.27 21.51 2.25
CA TYR A 71 4.67 22.83 2.01
C TYR A 71 4.49 23.68 3.28
N ARG A 72 4.18 23.05 4.42
CA ARG A 72 3.86 23.76 5.67
C ARG A 72 5.03 23.79 6.64
N ASP A 73 5.73 22.67 6.79
CA ASP A 73 6.72 22.49 7.84
C ASP A 73 8.16 22.69 7.36
N GLY A 74 8.38 22.94 6.06
CA GLY A 74 9.70 23.16 5.46
C GLY A 74 10.60 21.92 5.49
N LYS A 75 10.02 20.73 5.63
CA LYS A 75 10.74 19.45 5.72
C LYS A 75 10.75 18.76 4.35
N ASP A 76 11.79 19.04 3.58
CA ASP A 76 12.02 18.52 2.23
C ASP A 76 12.56 17.08 2.19
N GLY A 77 13.13 16.57 3.29
CA GLY A 77 13.72 15.22 3.35
C GLY A 77 12.80 14.08 2.90
N TYR A 78 11.47 14.26 2.98
CA TYR A 78 10.47 13.25 2.60
C TYR A 78 10.14 13.22 1.10
N LEU A 79 10.60 14.22 0.32
CA LEU A 79 10.35 14.26 -1.11
C LEU A 79 10.95 13.03 -1.82
N ASN A 80 12.06 12.52 -1.31
CA ASN A 80 12.74 11.33 -1.83
C ASN A 80 11.94 10.03 -1.65
N ASP A 81 10.96 10.02 -0.73
CA ASP A 81 10.13 8.83 -0.43
C ASP A 81 8.82 8.82 -1.24
N ILE A 82 8.46 9.95 -1.85
CA ILE A 82 7.25 10.08 -2.67
C ILE A 82 7.27 9.11 -3.87
N PRO A 83 8.37 8.95 -4.64
CA PRO A 83 8.38 8.04 -5.78
C PRO A 83 8.02 6.60 -5.42
N LEU A 84 8.56 6.05 -4.32
CA LEU A 84 8.23 4.70 -3.88
C LEU A 84 6.80 4.61 -3.35
N THR A 85 6.35 5.61 -2.58
CA THR A 85 4.95 5.72 -2.11
C THR A 85 3.96 5.68 -3.28
N MET A 86 4.21 6.46 -4.33
CA MET A 86 3.35 6.52 -5.51
C MET A 86 3.42 5.23 -6.35
N ARG A 87 4.57 4.57 -6.40
CA ARG A 87 4.70 3.26 -7.07
C ARG A 87 3.83 2.21 -6.41
N TYR A 88 3.86 2.12 -5.07
CA TYR A 88 2.99 1.20 -4.34
C TYR A 88 1.51 1.52 -4.47
N LEU A 89 1.15 2.80 -4.51
CA LEU A 89 -0.22 3.22 -4.78
C LEU A 89 -0.70 2.74 -6.15
N ARG A 90 0.09 2.95 -7.22
CA ARG A 90 -0.24 2.50 -8.58
C ARG A 90 -0.38 0.98 -8.67
N GLN A 91 0.60 0.24 -8.16
CA GLN A 91 0.57 -1.23 -8.13
C GLN A 91 -0.69 -1.76 -7.41
N ALA A 92 -1.10 -1.12 -6.31
CA ALA A 92 -2.28 -1.56 -5.58
C ALA A 92 -3.59 -1.24 -6.33
N LEU A 93 -3.65 -0.10 -7.04
CA LEU A 93 -4.79 0.30 -7.86
C LEU A 93 -4.98 -0.57 -9.10
N GLU A 94 -3.89 -1.02 -9.74
CA GLU A 94 -3.93 -1.96 -10.88
C GLU A 94 -4.67 -3.27 -10.53
N ASN A 95 -4.65 -3.67 -9.26
CA ASN A 95 -5.27 -4.90 -8.78
C ASN A 95 -6.73 -4.70 -8.28
N ASP A 96 -7.30 -3.50 -8.41
CA ASP A 96 -8.65 -3.19 -7.90
C ASP A 96 -9.51 -2.46 -8.95
N PRO A 97 -10.19 -3.22 -9.84
CA PRO A 97 -11.04 -2.64 -10.89
C PRO A 97 -12.18 -1.75 -10.37
N GLU A 98 -12.62 -1.92 -9.12
CA GLU A 98 -13.65 -1.08 -8.51
C GLU A 98 -13.15 0.35 -8.25
N LEU A 99 -11.84 0.58 -8.32
CA LEU A 99 -11.19 1.86 -8.10
C LEU A 99 -10.53 2.40 -9.38
N SER A 100 -11.03 2.02 -10.56
CA SER A 100 -10.47 2.44 -11.85
C SER A 100 -10.40 3.96 -12.01
N GLU A 101 -11.43 4.70 -11.60
CA GLU A 101 -11.43 6.18 -11.67
C GLU A 101 -10.29 6.80 -10.85
N LEU A 102 -10.00 6.23 -9.68
CA LEU A 102 -8.88 6.66 -8.85
C LEU A 102 -7.54 6.26 -9.48
N SER A 103 -7.47 5.07 -10.09
CA SER A 103 -6.30 4.63 -10.85
C SER A 103 -5.97 5.60 -11.98
N ASP A 104 -6.96 5.96 -12.79
CA ASP A 104 -6.82 6.89 -13.90
C ASP A 104 -6.33 8.26 -13.41
N PHE A 105 -6.98 8.79 -12.37
CA PHE A 105 -6.54 10.05 -11.73
C PHE A 105 -5.09 10.01 -11.26
N VAL A 106 -4.66 8.94 -10.59
CA VAL A 106 -3.28 8.80 -10.09
C VAL A 106 -2.26 8.65 -11.24
N ASN A 107 -2.66 8.07 -12.36
CA ASN A 107 -1.81 7.89 -13.54
C ASN A 107 -1.66 9.17 -14.36
N GLU A 108 -2.62 10.10 -14.30
CA GLU A 108 -2.51 11.43 -14.89
C GLU A 108 -1.57 12.37 -14.12
N LEU A 109 -1.28 12.08 -12.85
CA LEU A 109 -0.36 12.89 -12.06
C LEU A 109 1.06 12.79 -12.62
N PRO A 110 1.76 13.93 -12.78
CA PRO A 110 3.13 13.93 -13.28
C PRO A 110 4.02 13.09 -12.37
N CYS A 111 4.88 12.25 -12.96
CA CYS A 111 5.97 11.63 -12.22
C CYS A 111 6.84 12.75 -11.64
N MET A 112 6.84 12.88 -10.32
CA MET A 112 7.85 13.68 -9.63
C MET A 112 9.20 13.01 -9.89
N GLN A 113 10.00 13.63 -10.75
CA GLN A 113 11.41 13.28 -10.98
C GLN A 113 12.25 13.74 -9.80
#